data_AF-A0A256ZYC7-F1
#
_entry.id   AF-A0A256ZYC7-F1
#
_cell.length_a   1.000
_cell.length_b   1.000
_cell.length_c   1.000
_cell.angle_alpha   90.00
_cell.angle_beta   90.00
_cell.angle_gamma   90.00
#
_symmetry.space_group_name_H-M   'P 1'
#
loop_
_entity.id
_entity.type
_entity.pdbx_description
1 polymer ?
#
loop_
_entity_poly.entity_id
_entity_poly.type
_entity_poly.pdbx_seq_one_letter_code
_entity_poly.pdbx_strand_id
1 'polypeptide(L)'
;MPIIGWQMMLKALQRKITALYNRLYYERLLGKDPYQYQELIHRFKISKIPINRIMQHNILGLANTFINDLRFLADPLITKKFYPEVAGLVLQSLSRLEYANFKLKNTYTFVKYLIKMLEKSKNSTYPGASWGLPFTWYTYITIPAYVPASTTTSFVGYGLLDAFLFIAHLILLDYI
;
A
#
# COMPACT_ATOMS: atom_id res chain seq x y z
N MET A 1 1.53 31.02 18.95
CA MET A 1 1.80 30.85 17.50
C MET A 1 2.30 29.43 17.22
N PRO A 2 1.53 28.55 16.54
CA PRO A 2 1.98 27.17 16.23
C PRO A 2 2.34 26.90 14.76
N ILE A 3 2.04 27.82 13.84
CA ILE A 3 1.96 27.57 12.39
C ILE A 3 3.29 27.08 11.79
N ILE A 4 4.41 27.70 12.17
CA ILE A 4 5.74 27.40 11.60
C ILE A 4 6.16 25.96 11.93
N GLY A 5 5.97 25.52 13.19
CA GLY A 5 6.27 24.15 13.61
C GLY A 5 5.43 23.11 12.86
N TRP A 6 4.14 23.41 12.62
CA TRP A 6 3.26 22.52 11.85
C TRP A 6 3.68 22.42 10.37
N GLN A 7 4.07 23.53 9.74
CA GLN A 7 4.59 23.52 8.37
C GLN A 7 5.94 22.79 8.24
N MET A 8 6.84 22.93 9.22
CA MET A 8 8.10 22.18 9.26
C MET A 8 7.85 20.67 9.43
N MET A 9 6.93 20.29 10.32
CA MET A 9 6.50 18.91 10.51
C MET A 9 5.89 18.32 9.23
N LEU A 10 4.99 19.04 8.54
CA LEU A 10 4.45 18.63 7.24
C LEU A 10 5.55 18.43 6.20
N LYS A 11 6.49 19.36 6.06
CA LYS A 11 7.60 19.23 5.10
C LYS A 11 8.51 18.04 5.42
N ALA A 12 8.76 17.76 6.70
CA ALA A 12 9.52 16.58 7.13
C ALA A 12 8.76 15.27 6.86
N LEU A 13 7.45 15.26 7.07
CA LEU A 13 6.56 14.13 6.79
C LEU A 13 6.45 13.85 5.29
N GLN A 14 6.21 14.88 4.48
CA GLN A 14 6.19 14.80 3.01
C GLN A 14 7.51 14.27 2.47
N ARG A 15 8.67 14.79 2.92
CA ARG A 15 9.99 14.26 2.55
C ARG A 15 10.14 12.77 2.83
N LYS A 16 9.71 12.30 4.02
CA LYS A 16 9.74 10.87 4.37
C LYS A 16 8.84 10.05 3.45
N ILE A 17 7.61 10.51 3.21
CA ILE A 17 6.64 9.87 2.31
C ILE A 17 7.16 9.81 0.87
N THR A 18 7.74 10.88 0.32
CA THR A 18 8.29 10.90 -1.04
C THR A 18 9.50 9.97 -1.17
N ALA A 19 10.39 9.91 -0.17
CA ALA A 19 11.51 8.97 -0.17
C ALA A 19 11.05 7.51 -0.16
N LEU A 20 10.04 7.21 0.66
CA LEU A 20 9.37 5.91 0.73
C LEU A 20 8.69 5.56 -0.61
N TYR A 21 7.89 6.47 -1.14
CA TYR A 21 7.20 6.31 -2.42
C TYR A 21 8.18 6.00 -3.57
N ASN A 22 9.25 6.80 -3.69
CA ASN A 22 10.27 6.59 -4.72
C ASN A 22 10.87 5.18 -4.62
N ARG A 23 11.12 4.68 -3.40
CA ARG A 23 11.65 3.34 -3.19
C ARG A 23 10.68 2.25 -3.66
N LEU A 24 9.41 2.31 -3.26
CA LEU A 24 8.39 1.34 -3.72
C LEU A 24 8.23 1.34 -5.25
N TYR A 25 8.31 2.53 -5.87
CA TYR A 25 8.25 2.70 -7.32
C TYR A 25 9.41 1.99 -8.03
N TYR A 26 10.64 2.10 -7.51
CA TYR A 26 11.81 1.42 -8.07
C TYR A 26 11.86 -0.09 -7.75
N GLU A 27 11.48 -0.51 -6.53
CA GLU A 27 11.56 -1.92 -6.09
C GLU A 27 10.37 -2.80 -6.52
N ARG A 28 9.33 -2.21 -7.15
CA ARG A 28 8.19 -2.89 -7.81
C ARG A 28 7.36 -3.83 -6.92
N LEU A 29 7.33 -3.59 -5.60
CA LEU A 29 6.43 -4.26 -4.64
C LEU A 29 6.51 -5.79 -4.63
N LEU A 30 7.72 -6.32 -4.77
CA LEU A 30 7.98 -7.76 -4.76
C LEU A 30 8.38 -8.29 -3.38
N GLY A 31 7.38 -8.60 -2.55
CA GLY A 31 7.50 -9.53 -1.43
C GLY A 31 6.92 -9.09 -0.07
N LYS A 32 6.40 -10.10 0.64
CA LYS A 32 6.09 -10.24 2.08
C LYS A 32 4.63 -10.11 2.54
N ASP A 33 4.37 -10.88 3.60
CA ASP A 33 3.14 -11.06 4.38
C ASP A 33 2.68 -9.75 5.06
N PRO A 34 1.36 -9.49 5.21
CA PRO A 34 0.77 -8.26 5.77
C PRO A 34 0.52 -8.22 7.31
N TYR A 35 1.02 -9.19 8.12
CA TYR A 35 0.77 -9.25 9.57
C TYR A 35 1.97 -8.97 10.51
N GLN A 36 3.22 -8.96 10.03
CA GLN A 36 4.43 -8.65 10.83
C GLN A 36 4.60 -7.17 11.30
N TYR A 37 3.54 -6.37 11.37
CA TYR A 37 3.62 -4.90 11.34
C TYR A 37 3.50 -4.23 12.71
N GLN A 38 2.83 -4.86 13.68
CA GLN A 38 2.46 -4.20 14.93
C GLN A 38 3.69 -3.69 15.71
N GLU A 39 4.80 -4.46 15.77
CA GLU A 39 6.08 -4.02 16.35
C GLU A 39 6.58 -2.67 15.78
N LEU A 40 6.39 -2.47 14.48
CA LEU A 40 7.08 -1.44 13.70
C LEU A 40 6.32 -0.11 13.71
N ILE A 41 4.99 -0.17 13.86
CA ILE A 41 4.12 0.98 14.17
C ILE A 41 4.58 1.66 15.47
N HIS A 42 4.90 0.87 16.51
CA HIS A 42 5.50 1.37 17.74
C HIS A 42 6.92 1.91 17.51
N ARG A 43 7.77 1.18 16.77
CA ARG A 43 9.18 1.54 16.55
C ARG A 43 9.37 2.89 15.84
N PHE A 44 8.55 3.20 14.83
CA PHE A 44 8.60 4.48 14.11
C PHE A 44 7.84 5.62 14.80
N LYS A 45 7.17 5.36 15.94
CA LYS A 45 6.40 6.35 16.73
C LYS A 45 5.36 7.12 15.90
N ILE A 46 4.79 6.51 14.86
CA ILE A 46 3.86 7.17 13.93
C ILE A 46 2.58 7.63 14.66
N SER A 47 2.15 6.87 15.68
CA SER A 47 1.08 7.25 16.61
C SER A 47 1.35 8.54 17.41
N LYS A 48 2.59 9.02 17.47
CA LYS A 48 2.98 10.29 18.12
C LYS A 48 3.04 11.48 17.16
N ILE A 49 2.75 11.31 15.87
CA ILE A 49 2.65 12.42 14.91
C ILE A 49 1.23 13.03 15.05
N PRO A 50 1.08 14.33 15.38
CA PRO A 50 -0.21 14.98 15.60
C PRO A 50 -0.92 15.33 14.28
N ILE A 51 -1.27 14.27 13.55
CA ILE A 51 -2.12 14.25 12.35
C ILE A 51 -3.40 13.46 12.69
N ASN A 52 -4.50 13.69 11.97
CA ASN A 52 -5.77 13.02 12.28
C ASN A 52 -5.66 11.49 12.06
N ARG A 53 -6.56 10.70 12.69
CA ARG A 53 -6.50 9.22 12.63
C ARG A 53 -6.55 8.67 11.20
N ILE A 54 -7.22 9.36 10.26
CA ILE A 54 -7.31 8.96 8.85
C ILE A 54 -5.95 9.14 8.15
N MET A 55 -5.30 10.28 8.34
CA MET A 55 -3.93 10.52 7.87
C MET A 55 -2.94 9.55 8.53
N GLN A 56 -3.05 9.29 9.84
CA GLN A 56 -2.24 8.26 10.50
C GLN A 56 -2.43 6.91 9.81
N HIS A 57 -3.67 6.48 9.56
CA HIS A 57 -3.96 5.19 8.91
C HIS A 57 -3.40 5.12 7.47
N ASN A 58 -3.57 6.15 6.65
CA ASN A 58 -3.06 6.17 5.27
C ASN A 58 -1.52 6.22 5.23
N ILE A 59 -0.90 6.96 6.14
CA ILE A 59 0.57 7.03 6.26
C ILE A 59 1.14 5.73 6.86
N LEU A 60 0.38 5.05 7.73
CA LEU A 60 0.68 3.70 8.17
C LEU A 60 0.57 2.69 7.02
N GLY A 61 -0.45 2.76 6.16
CA GLY A 61 -0.57 1.88 4.99
C GLY A 61 0.64 1.95 4.04
N LEU A 62 1.20 3.14 3.84
CA LEU A 62 2.45 3.35 3.11
C LEU A 62 3.71 2.98 3.93
N ALA A 63 3.80 3.35 5.20
CA ALA A 63 4.96 3.00 6.05
C ALA A 63 5.08 1.50 6.25
N ASN A 64 3.95 0.80 6.34
CA ASN A 64 3.85 -0.65 6.34
C ASN A 64 4.60 -1.22 5.13
N THR A 65 4.33 -0.73 3.92
CA THR A 65 5.02 -1.22 2.71
C THR A 65 6.53 -1.01 2.75
N PHE A 66 7.02 0.06 3.40
CA PHE A 66 8.44 0.44 3.41
C PHE A 66 9.31 -0.39 4.37
N ILE A 67 8.80 -0.73 5.55
CA ILE A 67 9.67 -1.19 6.64
C ILE A 67 10.14 -2.65 6.42
N ASN A 68 9.45 -3.40 5.55
CA ASN A 68 9.86 -4.74 5.14
C ASN A 68 11.19 -4.77 4.36
N ASP A 69 11.53 -3.71 3.61
CA ASP A 69 12.78 -3.65 2.84
C ASP A 69 14.03 -3.81 3.73
N LEU A 70 13.98 -3.32 4.97
CA LEU A 70 15.12 -3.31 5.90
C LEU A 70 15.40 -4.67 6.56
N ARG A 71 14.42 -5.59 6.61
CA ARG A 71 14.64 -6.99 7.03
C ARG A 71 14.93 -7.92 5.82
N PHE A 72 15.08 -7.38 4.61
CA PHE A 72 15.17 -8.16 3.36
C PHE A 72 16.35 -7.87 2.44
N LEU A 73 17.30 -7.05 2.90
CA LEU A 73 18.69 -7.07 2.42
C LEU A 73 19.52 -8.21 3.06
N ALA A 74 18.92 -9.03 3.93
CA ALA A 74 19.62 -10.01 4.78
C ALA A 74 19.31 -11.48 4.50
N ASP A 75 18.35 -11.80 3.62
CA ASP A 75 17.98 -13.18 3.29
C ASP A 75 17.65 -13.33 1.79
N PRO A 76 18.52 -13.99 1.00
CA PRO A 76 18.32 -14.18 -0.44
C PRO A 76 17.48 -15.42 -0.79
N LEU A 77 17.09 -16.27 0.17
CA LEU A 77 16.44 -17.56 -0.12
C LEU A 77 14.93 -17.44 -0.37
N ILE A 78 14.31 -16.32 0.02
CA ILE A 78 12.86 -16.15 -0.05
C ILE A 78 12.45 -15.56 -1.40
N THR A 79 11.77 -16.37 -2.21
CA THR A 79 11.33 -15.99 -3.56
C THR A 79 10.36 -14.80 -3.56
N LYS A 80 10.65 -13.84 -4.45
CA LYS A 80 9.92 -12.58 -4.63
C LYS A 80 8.51 -12.79 -5.24
N LYS A 81 7.54 -13.13 -4.38
CA LYS A 81 6.11 -13.24 -4.74
C LYS A 81 5.38 -11.89 -4.65
N PHE A 82 4.35 -11.70 -5.46
CA PHE A 82 3.43 -10.56 -5.40
C PHE A 82 2.29 -10.83 -4.41
N TYR A 83 1.94 -9.84 -3.58
CA TYR A 83 0.93 -9.95 -2.53
C TYR A 83 -0.23 -8.98 -2.84
N PRO A 84 -1.41 -9.48 -3.28
CA PRO A 84 -2.53 -8.61 -3.68
C PRO A 84 -3.01 -7.68 -2.57
N GLU A 85 -3.05 -8.17 -1.33
CA GLU A 85 -3.41 -7.39 -0.14
C GLU A 85 -2.55 -6.15 0.06
N VAL A 86 -1.23 -6.31 -0.08
CA VAL A 86 -0.26 -5.21 0.03
C VAL A 86 -0.44 -4.22 -1.12
N ALA A 87 -0.70 -4.69 -2.34
CA ALA A 87 -1.01 -3.82 -3.48
C ALA A 87 -2.31 -3.03 -3.30
N GLY A 88 -3.35 -3.62 -2.70
CA GLY A 88 -4.59 -2.93 -2.33
C GLY A 88 -4.37 -1.82 -1.31
N LEU A 89 -3.64 -2.11 -0.23
CA LEU A 89 -3.24 -1.14 0.80
C LEU A 89 -2.39 0.02 0.23
N VAL A 90 -1.49 -0.26 -0.72
CA VAL A 90 -0.72 0.78 -1.42
C VAL A 90 -1.63 1.63 -2.30
N LEU A 91 -2.49 1.04 -3.14
CA LEU A 91 -3.43 1.78 -3.99
C LEU A 91 -4.30 2.74 -3.17
N GLN A 92 -4.88 2.25 -2.08
CA GLN A 92 -5.64 3.05 -1.12
C GLN A 92 -4.82 4.23 -0.58
N SER A 93 -3.62 3.95 -0.09
CA SER A 93 -2.79 4.95 0.58
C SER A 93 -2.28 6.03 -0.39
N LEU A 94 -1.87 5.65 -1.61
CA LEU A 94 -1.44 6.58 -2.65
C LEU A 94 -2.58 7.52 -3.07
N SER A 95 -3.73 6.95 -3.42
CA SER A 95 -4.90 7.69 -3.90
C SER A 95 -5.37 8.73 -2.88
N ARG A 96 -5.38 8.35 -1.59
CA ARG A 96 -5.72 9.25 -0.48
C ARG A 96 -4.65 10.29 -0.16
N LEU A 97 -3.37 10.03 -0.43
CA LEU A 97 -2.32 11.05 -0.29
C LEU A 97 -2.35 12.09 -1.42
N GLU A 98 -2.68 11.69 -2.65
CA GLU A 98 -2.92 12.66 -3.73
C GLU A 98 -4.15 13.51 -3.47
N TYR A 99 -5.24 12.92 -2.97
CA TYR A 99 -6.41 13.66 -2.50
C TYR A 99 -6.07 14.60 -1.32
N ALA A 100 -5.12 14.22 -0.48
CA ALA A 100 -4.53 15.09 0.56
C ALA A 100 -3.44 16.06 0.04
N ASN A 101 -3.34 16.26 -1.28
CA ASN A 101 -2.46 17.22 -1.96
C ASN A 101 -0.95 17.00 -1.74
N PHE A 102 -0.49 15.76 -1.47
CA PHE A 102 0.95 15.46 -1.30
C PHE A 102 1.76 15.51 -2.60
N LYS A 103 1.10 15.41 -3.77
CA LYS A 103 1.66 15.56 -5.13
C LYS A 103 2.94 14.74 -5.35
N LEU A 104 2.81 13.42 -5.25
CA LEU A 104 3.91 12.49 -5.48
C LEU A 104 4.13 12.31 -7.00
N LYS A 105 5.38 12.08 -7.42
CA LYS A 105 5.74 12.00 -8.84
C LYS A 105 5.35 10.65 -9.42
N ASN A 106 4.74 10.63 -10.61
CA ASN A 106 4.38 9.39 -11.34
C ASN A 106 3.29 8.54 -10.66
N THR A 107 2.55 9.05 -9.67
CA THR A 107 1.57 8.24 -8.88
C THR A 107 0.54 7.56 -9.76
N TYR A 108 0.00 8.26 -10.77
CA TYR A 108 -0.90 7.69 -11.78
C TYR A 108 -0.29 6.48 -12.52
N THR A 109 0.98 6.57 -12.91
CA THR A 109 1.71 5.47 -13.56
C THR A 109 1.86 4.27 -12.63
N PHE A 110 2.14 4.51 -11.34
CA PHE A 110 2.30 3.45 -10.34
C PHE A 110 0.96 2.81 -9.94
N VAL A 111 -0.10 3.60 -9.85
CA VAL A 111 -1.49 3.14 -9.68
C VAL A 111 -1.90 2.24 -10.86
N LYS A 112 -1.64 2.64 -12.11
CA LYS A 112 -1.93 1.82 -13.30
C LYS A 112 -1.08 0.54 -13.35
N TYR A 113 0.19 0.59 -12.92
CA TYR A 113 1.01 -0.61 -12.75
C TYR A 113 0.40 -1.57 -11.72
N LEU A 114 -0.03 -1.07 -10.56
CA LEU A 114 -0.65 -1.87 -9.50
C LEU A 114 -1.99 -2.49 -9.90
N ILE A 115 -2.86 -1.72 -10.56
CA ILE A 115 -4.13 -2.24 -11.11
C ILE A 115 -3.85 -3.37 -12.11
N LYS A 116 -2.87 -3.21 -13.00
CA LYS A 116 -2.47 -4.24 -13.98
C LYS A 116 -1.82 -5.48 -13.34
N MET A 117 -1.13 -5.32 -12.21
CA MET A 117 -0.61 -6.46 -11.43
C MET A 117 -1.74 -7.20 -10.69
N LEU A 118 -2.66 -6.48 -10.07
CA LEU A 118 -3.84 -7.05 -9.41
C LEU A 118 -4.76 -7.78 -10.39
N GLU A 119 -4.96 -7.22 -11.58
CA GLU A 119 -5.71 -7.89 -12.65
C GLU A 119 -5.08 -9.25 -13.02
N LYS A 120 -3.75 -9.30 -13.16
CA LYS A 120 -3.02 -10.55 -13.42
C LYS A 120 -3.04 -11.54 -12.26
N SER A 121 -3.28 -11.08 -11.04
CA SER A 121 -3.36 -11.92 -9.83
C SER A 121 -4.78 -12.23 -9.39
N LYS A 122 -5.81 -11.90 -10.19
CA LYS A 122 -7.19 -12.39 -9.97
C LYS A 122 -7.16 -13.92 -9.99
N ASN A 123 -7.89 -14.55 -9.07
CA ASN A 123 -8.11 -15.99 -9.16
C ASN A 123 -9.00 -16.30 -10.39
N SER A 124 -8.65 -17.32 -11.17
CA SER A 124 -9.35 -17.72 -12.41
C SER A 124 -10.33 -18.89 -12.25
N THR A 125 -10.30 -19.64 -11.15
CA THR A 125 -11.22 -20.74 -10.85
C THR A 125 -12.42 -20.32 -9.99
N TYR A 126 -12.43 -19.10 -9.44
CA TYR A 126 -13.54 -18.54 -8.68
C TYR A 126 -14.26 -17.45 -9.49
N PRO A 127 -15.61 -17.38 -9.47
CA PRO A 127 -16.35 -16.37 -10.20
C PRO A 127 -16.16 -14.96 -9.61
N GLY A 128 -16.06 -13.96 -10.49
CA GLY A 128 -15.90 -12.55 -10.10
C GLY A 128 -14.45 -12.14 -9.79
N ALA A 129 -14.28 -10.89 -9.36
CA ALA A 129 -12.96 -10.34 -9.03
C ALA A 129 -12.58 -10.71 -7.59
N SER A 130 -11.69 -11.70 -7.44
CA SER A 130 -11.30 -12.25 -6.13
C SER A 130 -9.79 -12.52 -6.04
N TRP A 131 -9.25 -12.40 -4.82
CA TRP A 131 -7.81 -12.49 -4.55
C TRP A 131 -7.50 -13.29 -3.28
N GLY A 132 -6.41 -14.06 -3.33
CA GLY A 132 -5.90 -14.87 -2.22
C GLY A 132 -4.43 -14.56 -1.90
N LEU A 133 -3.95 -15.15 -0.81
CA LEU A 133 -2.56 -15.08 -0.38
C LEU A 133 -1.66 -15.90 -1.33
N PRO A 134 -0.45 -15.45 -1.69
CA PRO A 134 0.42 -16.14 -2.65
C PRO A 134 1.16 -17.37 -2.07
N PHE A 135 0.68 -17.90 -0.95
CA PHE A 135 1.24 -19.03 -0.22
C PHE A 135 0.12 -19.90 0.36
N THR A 136 0.37 -21.20 0.48
CA THR A 136 -0.50 -22.12 1.19
C THR A 136 -0.47 -21.78 2.68
N TRP A 137 -1.64 -21.61 3.29
CA TRP A 137 -1.79 -21.24 4.69
C TRP A 137 -2.60 -22.29 5.45
N TYR A 138 -2.43 -22.35 6.76
CA TYR A 138 -2.90 -23.45 7.60
C TYR A 138 -3.82 -22.93 8.70
N THR A 139 -4.94 -23.62 8.86
CA THR A 139 -5.91 -23.43 9.94
C THR A 139 -6.19 -24.81 10.57
N TYR A 140 -7.44 -25.16 10.87
CA TYR A 140 -7.86 -26.55 11.05
C TYR A 140 -7.75 -27.36 9.73
N ILE A 141 -7.70 -26.67 8.58
CA ILE A 141 -7.44 -27.25 7.26
C ILE A 141 -6.30 -26.51 6.54
N THR A 142 -5.64 -27.21 5.61
CA THR A 142 -4.70 -26.63 4.65
C THR A 142 -5.46 -25.90 3.55
N ILE A 143 -5.20 -24.60 3.37
CA ILE A 143 -5.83 -23.76 2.35
C ILE A 143 -4.77 -23.44 1.28
N PRO A 144 -4.90 -23.94 0.04
CA PRO A 144 -3.93 -23.69 -1.04
C PRO A 144 -3.69 -22.21 -1.34
N ALA A 145 -2.50 -21.93 -1.88
CA ALA A 145 -2.16 -20.60 -2.40
C ALA A 145 -3.20 -20.08 -3.41
N TYR A 146 -3.42 -18.77 -3.40
CA TYR A 146 -4.34 -18.02 -4.26
C TYR A 146 -5.84 -18.34 -4.11
N VAL A 147 -6.24 -19.27 -3.23
CA VAL A 147 -7.66 -19.41 -2.82
C VAL A 147 -8.15 -18.07 -2.24
N PRO A 148 -9.30 -17.54 -2.68
CA PRO A 148 -9.76 -16.23 -2.24
C PRO A 148 -9.89 -16.11 -0.73
N ALA A 149 -9.27 -15.07 -0.18
CA ALA A 149 -9.45 -14.67 1.21
C ALA A 149 -10.31 -13.40 1.24
N SER A 150 -11.31 -13.36 2.13
CA SER A 150 -12.19 -12.19 2.30
C SER A 150 -11.38 -10.93 2.62
N THR A 151 -10.46 -11.02 3.58
CA THR A 151 -9.55 -9.92 3.97
C THR A 151 -8.74 -9.38 2.80
N THR A 152 -8.00 -10.24 2.10
CA THR A 152 -7.20 -9.88 0.90
C THR A 152 -8.07 -9.25 -0.19
N THR A 153 -9.22 -9.85 -0.48
CA THR A 153 -10.17 -9.34 -1.48
C THR A 153 -10.78 -8.00 -1.07
N SER A 154 -11.07 -7.77 0.21
CA SER A 154 -11.54 -6.49 0.74
C SER A 154 -10.49 -5.40 0.62
N PHE A 155 -9.24 -5.65 1.01
CA PHE A 155 -8.16 -4.67 0.87
C PHE A 155 -7.90 -4.30 -0.60
N VAL A 156 -7.98 -5.26 -1.52
CA VAL A 156 -7.93 -4.98 -2.95
C VAL A 156 -9.14 -4.17 -3.42
N GLY A 157 -10.37 -4.55 -3.03
CA GLY A 157 -11.60 -3.85 -3.39
C GLY A 157 -11.61 -2.38 -2.94
N TYR A 158 -11.23 -2.11 -1.69
CA TYR A 158 -11.09 -0.73 -1.20
C TYR A 158 -9.96 0.02 -1.93
N GLY A 159 -8.82 -0.61 -2.19
CA GLY A 159 -7.73 -0.01 -2.97
C GLY A 159 -8.12 0.37 -4.39
N LEU A 160 -8.90 -0.48 -5.07
CA LEU A 160 -9.44 -0.21 -6.41
C LEU A 160 -10.50 0.90 -6.39
N LEU A 161 -11.34 0.97 -5.35
CA LEU A 161 -12.34 2.03 -5.19
C LEU A 161 -11.68 3.40 -4.95
N ASP A 162 -10.75 3.49 -4.00
CA ASP A 162 -9.97 4.71 -3.75
C ASP A 162 -9.19 5.14 -5.03
N ALA A 163 -8.63 4.18 -5.78
CA ALA A 163 -7.93 4.44 -7.04
C ALA A 163 -8.85 4.90 -8.18
N PHE A 164 -10.08 4.38 -8.27
CA PHE A 164 -11.07 4.84 -9.23
C PHE A 164 -11.43 6.31 -8.98
N LEU A 165 -11.69 6.68 -7.71
CA LEU A 165 -11.99 8.06 -7.33
C LEU A 165 -10.82 9.01 -7.63
N PHE A 166 -9.57 8.57 -7.38
CA PHE A 166 -8.38 9.33 -7.75
C PHE A 166 -8.23 9.52 -9.27
N ILE A 167 -8.42 8.48 -10.07
CA ILE A 167 -8.33 8.58 -11.54
C ILE A 167 -9.45 9.48 -12.09
N ALA A 168 -10.69 9.34 -11.61
CA ALA A 168 -11.79 10.22 -11.99
C ALA A 168 -11.51 11.69 -11.62
N HIS A 169 -10.91 11.94 -10.45
CA HIS A 169 -10.53 13.29 -10.03
C HIS A 169 -9.42 13.91 -10.91
N LEU A 170 -8.46 13.12 -11.40
CA LEU A 170 -7.46 13.62 -12.35
C LEU A 170 -8.06 13.97 -13.72
N ILE A 171 -9.02 13.17 -14.21
CA ILE A 171 -9.74 13.44 -15.47
C ILE A 171 -10.57 14.73 -15.33
N LEU A 172 -11.26 14.93 -14.21
CA LEU A 172 -12.04 16.16 -13.92
C LEU A 172 -11.19 17.42 -13.73
N LEU A 173 -9.86 17.32 -13.79
CA LEU A 173 -8.91 18.43 -13.66
C LEU A 173 -7.95 18.53 -14.86
N ASP A 174 -8.26 17.85 -15.97
CA ASP A 174 -7.47 17.81 -17.21
C ASP A 174 -5.98 17.45 -17.00
N TYR A 175 -5.69 16.62 -15.98
CA TYR A 175 -4.32 16.21 -15.64
C TYR A 175 -3.83 14.95 -16.38
N ILE A 176 -4.71 14.19 -17.04
CA ILE A 176 -4.44 12.91 -17.74
C ILE A 176 -5.39 12.68 -18.92
#